data_AF-A0A9Q8UQY1-F1
#
_entry.id   AF-A0A9Q8UQY1-F1
#
_cell.length_a   1.000
_cell.length_b   1.000
_cell.length_c   1.000
_cell.angle_alpha   90.00
_cell.angle_beta   90.00
_cell.angle_gamma   90.00
#
_symmetry.space_group_name_H-M   'P 1'
#
loop_
_entity.id
_entity.type
_entity.pdbx_description
1 polymer ?
#
loop_
_entity_poly.entity_id
_entity_poly.type
_entity_poly.pdbx_seq_one_letter_code
_entity_poly.pdbx_strand_id
1 'polypeptide(L)'
;MTIQAAANNWNNLIVPVANKGTTLGSPSMCKQKDEDFLTPFKAKLNRDWDITSIHVNKPDLAGIKADVEHYRKYGKPIFVNEFACVHDQGRFNPCTDQNEINNFINDAVKYFNSQSDIVGFGASNGNGLGKVWPLTTSSGKLSETGKTYLRAIKNL
;
A
#
# COMPACT_ATOMS: atom_id res chain seq x y z
N MET A 1 2.32 10.80 -14.86
CA MET A 1 3.35 10.21 -15.74
C MET A 1 2.65 9.25 -16.70
N THR A 2 3.00 9.22 -17.98
CA THR A 2 2.39 8.25 -18.92
C THR A 2 3.01 6.87 -18.75
N ILE A 3 2.33 5.82 -19.22
CA ILE A 3 2.85 4.44 -19.20
C ILE A 3 4.20 4.34 -19.91
N GLN A 4 4.33 4.99 -21.08
CA GLN A 4 5.59 4.97 -21.85
C GLN A 4 6.73 5.69 -21.13
N ALA A 5 6.46 6.86 -20.54
CA ALA A 5 7.48 7.59 -19.80
C ALA A 5 7.93 6.81 -18.55
N ALA A 6 6.99 6.18 -17.84
CA ALA A 6 7.29 5.33 -16.70
C ALA A 6 8.14 4.12 -17.10
N ALA A 7 7.79 3.42 -18.19
CA ALA A 7 8.54 2.26 -18.68
C ALA A 7 9.96 2.66 -19.12
N ASN A 8 10.12 3.79 -19.81
CA ASN A 8 11.43 4.31 -20.17
C ASN A 8 12.29 4.60 -18.92
N ASN A 9 11.73 5.28 -17.92
CA ASN A 9 12.44 5.57 -16.68
C ASN A 9 12.76 4.30 -15.89
N TRP A 10 11.85 3.34 -15.83
CA TRP A 10 12.07 2.05 -15.19
C TRP A 10 13.27 1.33 -15.83
N ASN A 11 13.23 1.14 -17.15
CA ASN A 11 14.28 0.44 -17.88
C ASN A 11 15.64 1.15 -17.78
N ASN A 12 15.66 2.48 -17.79
CA ASN A 12 16.90 3.25 -17.80
C ASN A 12 17.48 3.54 -16.42
N LEU A 13 16.65 3.59 -15.37
CA LEU A 13 17.06 4.06 -14.04
C LEU A 13 16.89 3.00 -12.95
N ILE A 14 15.83 2.20 -13.02
CA ILE A 14 15.48 1.23 -11.97
C ILE A 14 16.08 -0.15 -12.27
N VAL A 15 15.99 -0.63 -13.50
CA VAL A 15 16.61 -1.92 -13.89
C VAL A 15 18.11 -1.96 -13.60
N PRO A 16 18.91 -0.90 -13.82
CA PRO A 16 20.34 -0.90 -13.46
C PRO A 16 20.63 -1.11 -11.97
N VAL A 17 19.71 -0.75 -11.04
CA VAL A 17 19.93 -1.03 -9.61
C VAL A 17 19.64 -2.49 -9.26
N ALA A 18 18.75 -3.16 -10.00
CA ALA A 18 18.55 -4.61 -9.86
C ALA A 18 19.79 -5.40 -10.27
N ASN A 19 20.51 -4.96 -11.30
CA ASN A 19 21.77 -5.57 -11.72
C ASN A 19 22.87 -5.46 -10.64
N LYS A 20 22.66 -4.62 -9.61
CA LYS A 20 23.52 -4.49 -8.43
C LYS A 20 22.99 -5.26 -7.21
N GLY A 21 21.97 -6.11 -7.39
CA GLY A 21 21.39 -6.96 -6.35
C GLY A 21 20.17 -6.36 -5.62
N THR A 22 19.60 -5.26 -6.10
CA THR A 22 18.41 -4.64 -5.46
C THR A 22 17.13 -5.36 -5.88
N THR A 23 16.29 -5.75 -4.93
CA THR A 23 14.91 -6.21 -5.18
C THR A 23 14.04 -5.04 -5.62
N LEU A 24 13.31 -5.20 -6.73
CA LEU A 24 12.46 -4.14 -7.28
C LEU A 24 11.00 -4.29 -6.87
N GLY A 25 10.44 -3.25 -6.26
CA GLY A 25 9.00 -3.09 -6.09
C GLY A 25 8.36 -2.43 -7.31
N SER A 26 7.18 -2.88 -7.74
CA SER A 26 6.42 -2.17 -8.79
C SER A 26 6.04 -0.76 -8.36
N PRO A 27 5.68 0.14 -9.29
CA PRO A 27 4.90 1.34 -8.95
C PRO A 27 3.59 0.96 -8.23
N SER A 28 3.14 1.78 -7.28
CA SER A 28 1.88 1.56 -6.52
C SER A 28 0.75 2.44 -7.05
N MET A 29 -0.41 1.86 -7.36
CA MET A 29 -1.48 2.57 -8.09
C MET A 29 -2.52 3.18 -7.15
N CYS A 30 -2.79 4.48 -7.31
CA CYS A 30 -3.82 5.19 -6.54
C CYS A 30 -5.25 4.72 -6.85
N LYS A 31 -5.49 4.13 -8.03
CA LYS A 31 -6.77 3.52 -8.41
C LYS A 31 -7.01 2.15 -7.75
N GLN A 32 -6.03 1.62 -7.00
CA GLN A 32 -6.16 0.39 -6.24
C GLN A 32 -6.60 -0.78 -7.14
N LYS A 33 -7.58 -1.61 -6.76
CA LYS A 33 -8.13 -2.66 -7.64
C LYS A 33 -8.69 -2.15 -8.99
N ASP A 34 -9.00 -0.87 -9.13
CA ASP A 34 -9.57 -0.30 -10.36
C ASP A 34 -8.49 0.32 -11.26
N GLU A 35 -7.21 0.00 -11.00
CA GLU A 35 -6.07 0.42 -11.83
C GLU A 35 -6.09 -0.19 -13.23
N ASP A 36 -5.60 0.60 -14.18
CA ASP A 36 -5.48 0.30 -15.60
C ASP A 36 -4.06 0.55 -16.12
N PHE A 37 -3.09 0.67 -15.22
CA PHE A 37 -1.75 1.17 -15.54
C PHE A 37 -0.68 0.07 -15.46
N LEU A 38 -0.71 -0.79 -14.45
CA LEU A 38 0.38 -1.73 -14.20
C LEU A 38 0.46 -2.83 -15.25
N THR A 39 -0.66 -3.39 -15.70
CA THR A 39 -0.67 -4.37 -16.80
C THR A 39 -0.03 -3.82 -18.08
N PRO A 40 -0.45 -2.66 -18.64
CA PRO A 40 0.19 -2.13 -19.84
C PRO A 40 1.62 -1.60 -19.59
N PHE A 41 1.95 -1.17 -18.38
CA PHE A 41 3.32 -0.83 -17.99
C PHE A 41 4.24 -2.05 -18.03
N LYS A 42 3.81 -3.17 -17.42
CA LYS A 42 4.54 -4.44 -17.38
C LYS A 42 4.93 -4.94 -18.77
N ALA A 43 4.04 -4.79 -19.75
CA ALA A 43 4.26 -5.21 -21.13
C ALA A 43 5.39 -4.45 -21.85
N LYS A 44 5.92 -3.36 -21.26
CA LYS A 44 6.97 -2.50 -21.84
C LYS A 44 8.31 -2.60 -21.11
N LEU A 45 8.43 -3.49 -20.13
CA LEU A 45 9.64 -3.59 -19.31
C LEU A 45 10.63 -4.59 -19.91
N ASN A 46 11.91 -4.24 -19.89
CA ASN A 46 13.00 -5.15 -20.26
C ASN A 46 13.29 -6.15 -19.14
N ARG A 47 13.12 -5.70 -17.89
CA ARG A 47 13.12 -6.52 -16.68
C ARG A 47 11.91 -6.13 -15.85
N ASP A 48 11.17 -7.14 -15.46
CA ASP A 48 10.00 -7.03 -14.57
C ASP A 48 10.37 -6.55 -13.16
N TRP A 49 9.38 -6.32 -12.30
CA TRP A 49 9.60 -6.15 -10.85
C TRP A 49 9.65 -7.50 -10.13
N ASP A 50 10.10 -7.52 -8.88
CA ASP A 50 10.21 -8.73 -8.06
C ASP A 50 9.04 -8.82 -7.06
N ILE A 51 8.59 -7.69 -6.52
CA ILE A 51 7.50 -7.56 -5.55
C ILE A 51 6.46 -6.57 -6.08
N THR A 52 5.19 -6.90 -5.97
CA THR A 52 4.09 -6.00 -6.34
C THR A 52 3.80 -5.06 -5.16
N SER A 53 4.11 -3.77 -5.34
CA SER A 53 3.84 -2.73 -4.34
C SER A 53 2.41 -2.22 -4.51
N ILE A 54 1.66 -2.11 -3.41
CA ILE A 54 0.26 -1.67 -3.45
C ILE A 54 -0.04 -0.62 -2.38
N HIS A 55 -0.92 0.32 -2.73
CA HIS A 55 -1.56 1.22 -1.77
C HIS A 55 -2.97 0.70 -1.49
N VAL A 56 -3.36 0.67 -0.21
CA VAL A 56 -4.69 0.23 0.24
C VAL A 56 -5.34 1.33 1.07
N ASN A 57 -6.32 2.02 0.48
CA ASN A 57 -7.11 3.07 1.09
C ASN A 57 -8.58 2.63 1.06
N LYS A 58 -9.00 1.97 2.15
CA LYS A 58 -10.31 1.32 2.29
C LYS A 58 -10.88 1.59 3.67
N PRO A 59 -12.21 1.52 3.85
CA PRO A 59 -12.80 1.72 5.18
C PRO A 59 -12.86 0.41 5.98
N ASP A 60 -12.71 -0.74 5.33
CA ASP A 60 -12.96 -2.04 5.93
C ASP A 60 -12.09 -3.16 5.36
N LEU A 61 -12.13 -4.33 6.03
CA LEU A 61 -11.39 -5.52 5.65
C LEU A 61 -11.82 -6.12 4.31
N ALA A 62 -13.08 -5.95 3.90
CA ALA A 62 -13.56 -6.48 2.62
C ALA A 62 -12.89 -5.74 1.45
N GLY A 63 -12.78 -4.42 1.55
CA GLY A 63 -12.05 -3.58 0.62
C GLY A 63 -10.57 -3.95 0.56
N ILE A 64 -9.93 -4.14 1.73
CA ILE A 64 -8.52 -4.56 1.80
C ILE A 64 -8.31 -5.87 1.01
N LYS A 65 -9.14 -6.88 1.29
CA LYS A 65 -9.06 -8.20 0.62
C LYS A 65 -9.26 -8.09 -0.88
N ALA A 66 -10.19 -7.25 -1.33
CA ALA A 66 -10.46 -7.05 -2.75
C ALA A 66 -9.25 -6.46 -3.49
N ASP A 67 -8.54 -5.51 -2.87
CA ASP A 67 -7.30 -4.99 -3.45
C ASP A 67 -6.22 -6.06 -3.49
N VAL A 68 -5.94 -6.72 -2.36
CA VAL A 68 -4.91 -7.79 -2.32
C VAL A 68 -5.18 -8.85 -3.38
N GLU A 69 -6.41 -9.32 -3.49
CA GLU A 69 -6.79 -10.35 -4.48
C GLU A 69 -6.60 -9.88 -5.93
N HIS A 70 -6.96 -8.63 -6.24
CA HIS A 70 -6.72 -8.07 -7.58
C HIS A 70 -5.24 -8.11 -7.96
N TYR A 71 -4.34 -7.77 -7.04
CA TYR A 71 -2.91 -7.72 -7.33
C TYR A 71 -2.23 -9.09 -7.39
N ARG A 72 -2.85 -10.15 -6.85
CA ARG A 72 -2.35 -11.53 -6.99
C ARG A 72 -2.27 -12.01 -8.43
N LYS A 73 -3.02 -11.39 -9.36
CA LYS A 73 -2.94 -11.67 -10.81
C LYS A 73 -1.53 -11.53 -11.38
N TYR A 74 -0.65 -10.75 -10.72
CA TYR A 74 0.74 -10.58 -11.16
C TYR A 74 1.67 -11.73 -10.74
N GLY A 75 1.19 -12.68 -9.93
CA GLY A 75 1.94 -13.88 -9.55
C GLY A 75 3.22 -13.62 -8.76
N LYS A 76 3.25 -12.53 -7.98
CA LYS A 76 4.41 -12.07 -7.22
C LYS A 76 4.03 -11.77 -5.77
N PRO A 77 4.99 -11.85 -4.83
CA PRO A 77 4.78 -11.37 -3.47
C PRO A 77 4.31 -9.92 -3.45
N ILE A 78 3.54 -9.56 -2.42
CA ILE A 78 2.93 -8.25 -2.27
C ILE A 78 3.61 -7.49 -1.12
N PHE A 79 3.91 -6.21 -1.36
CA PHE A 79 4.26 -5.25 -0.30
C PHE A 79 3.18 -4.18 -0.24
N VAL A 80 2.43 -4.14 0.86
CA VAL A 80 1.47 -3.06 1.14
C VAL A 80 2.23 -1.84 1.63
N ASN A 81 2.88 -1.12 0.71
CA ASN A 81 3.81 -0.05 1.07
C ASN A 81 3.11 1.20 1.64
N GLU A 82 1.79 1.30 1.44
CA GLU A 82 0.93 2.24 2.17
C GLU A 82 -0.44 1.62 2.44
N PHE A 83 -0.95 1.73 3.66
CA PHE A 83 -2.38 1.54 3.93
C PHE A 83 -2.95 2.62 4.86
N ALA A 84 -4.22 2.99 4.63
CA ALA A 84 -4.95 3.94 5.47
C ALA A 84 -6.46 3.70 5.47
N CYS A 85 -7.14 4.08 6.56
CA CYS A 85 -8.59 4.04 6.65
C CYS A 85 -9.19 5.21 5.86
N VAL A 86 -9.86 4.89 4.74
CA VAL A 86 -10.47 5.88 3.85
C VAL A 86 -11.76 5.32 3.26
N HIS A 87 -12.86 6.07 3.33
CA HIS A 87 -14.01 5.81 2.49
C HIS A 87 -13.68 6.31 1.08
N ASP A 88 -13.41 5.37 0.17
CA ASP A 88 -12.85 5.64 -1.16
C ASP A 88 -13.90 5.73 -2.28
N GLN A 89 -15.15 5.34 -1.99
CA GLN A 89 -16.25 5.35 -2.96
C GLN A 89 -16.80 6.76 -3.19
N GLY A 90 -16.81 7.21 -4.45
CA GLY A 90 -17.34 8.50 -4.89
C GLY A 90 -16.45 9.71 -4.58
N ARG A 91 -15.78 9.72 -3.41
CA ARG A 91 -14.77 10.72 -3.01
C ARG A 91 -13.73 10.04 -2.11
N PHE A 92 -12.54 10.62 -2.03
CA PHE A 92 -11.49 10.18 -1.12
C PHE A 92 -11.67 10.87 0.24
N ASN A 93 -12.39 10.22 1.17
CA ASN A 93 -12.72 10.77 2.48
C ASN A 93 -12.02 9.95 3.59
N PRO A 94 -10.96 10.47 4.22
CA PRO A 94 -10.29 9.78 5.32
C PRO A 94 -11.26 9.51 6.47
N CYS A 95 -11.14 8.34 7.10
CA CYS A 95 -11.93 8.01 8.29
C CYS A 95 -11.66 9.04 9.40
N THR A 96 -12.69 9.35 10.18
CA THR A 96 -12.60 10.34 11.27
C THR A 96 -13.01 9.80 12.64
N ASP A 97 -13.65 8.63 12.68
CA ASP A 97 -13.95 7.95 13.94
C ASP A 97 -12.74 7.13 14.41
N GLN A 98 -12.28 7.38 15.64
CA GLN A 98 -11.09 6.71 16.17
C GLN A 98 -11.32 5.21 16.42
N ASN A 99 -12.55 4.79 16.74
CA ASN A 99 -12.85 3.37 16.96
C ASN A 99 -12.86 2.60 15.65
N GLU A 100 -13.45 3.18 14.59
CA GLU A 100 -13.35 2.67 13.22
C GLU A 100 -11.90 2.50 12.78
N ILE A 101 -11.08 3.54 12.95
CA ILE A 101 -9.65 3.49 12.62
C ILE A 101 -8.92 2.40 13.41
N ASN A 102 -9.22 2.28 14.71
CA ASN A 102 -8.59 1.27 15.56
C ASN A 102 -8.96 -0.15 15.12
N ASN A 103 -10.23 -0.40 14.79
CA ASN A 103 -10.69 -1.69 14.29
C ASN A 103 -10.05 -2.01 12.93
N PHE A 104 -10.07 -1.04 12.02
CA PHE A 104 -9.44 -1.15 10.70
C PHE A 104 -7.96 -1.55 10.81
N ILE A 105 -7.18 -0.89 11.68
CA ILE A 105 -5.76 -1.23 11.86
C ILE A 105 -5.57 -2.66 12.35
N ASN A 106 -6.33 -3.07 13.37
CA ASN A 106 -6.21 -4.41 13.93
C ASN A 106 -6.57 -5.48 12.89
N ASP A 107 -7.64 -5.27 12.13
CA ASP A 107 -8.08 -6.19 11.08
C ASP A 107 -7.09 -6.24 9.92
N ALA A 108 -6.58 -5.09 9.48
CA ALA A 108 -5.58 -5.00 8.43
C ALA A 108 -4.30 -5.73 8.80
N VAL A 109 -3.71 -5.43 9.97
CA VAL A 109 -2.46 -6.05 10.44
C VAL A 109 -2.62 -7.55 10.62
N LYS A 110 -3.72 -7.99 11.24
CA LYS A 110 -4.01 -9.42 11.40
C LYS A 110 -4.15 -10.12 10.04
N TYR A 111 -4.88 -9.52 9.11
CA TYR A 111 -5.04 -10.07 7.77
C TYR A 111 -3.70 -10.14 7.04
N PHE A 112 -2.95 -9.04 6.96
CA PHE A 112 -1.67 -9.02 6.25
C PHE A 112 -0.69 -10.06 6.79
N ASN A 113 -0.55 -10.18 8.11
CA ASN A 113 0.34 -11.17 8.72
C ASN A 113 -0.10 -12.63 8.47
N SER A 114 -1.40 -12.86 8.22
CA SER A 114 -1.92 -14.19 7.93
C SER A 114 -1.69 -14.66 6.48
N GLN A 115 -1.28 -13.76 5.58
CA GLN A 115 -1.11 -14.07 4.16
C GLN A 115 0.36 -14.36 3.85
N SER A 116 0.66 -15.59 3.40
CA SER A 116 2.04 -16.01 3.10
C SER A 116 2.68 -15.27 1.93
N ASP A 117 1.88 -14.65 1.07
CA ASP A 117 2.33 -13.89 -0.11
C ASP A 117 2.52 -12.40 0.19
N ILE A 118 2.16 -11.91 1.38
CA ILE A 118 2.41 -10.53 1.81
C ILE A 118 3.73 -10.49 2.58
N VAL A 119 4.74 -9.86 1.98
CA VAL A 119 6.12 -9.82 2.52
C VAL A 119 6.43 -8.57 3.32
N GLY A 120 5.49 -7.63 3.37
CA GLY A 120 5.60 -6.42 4.18
C GLY A 120 4.34 -5.58 4.12
N PHE A 121 4.18 -4.69 5.09
CA PHE A 121 3.14 -3.68 5.11
C PHE A 121 3.56 -2.45 5.94
N GLY A 122 3.01 -1.29 5.61
CA GLY A 122 3.28 -0.03 6.33
C GLY A 122 2.07 0.89 6.36
N ALA A 123 1.65 1.29 7.57
CA ALA A 123 0.62 2.31 7.72
C ALA A 123 1.13 3.64 7.14
N SER A 124 0.35 4.27 6.25
CA SER A 124 0.75 5.53 5.62
C SER A 124 0.81 6.64 6.65
N ASN A 125 1.83 7.48 6.61
CA ASN A 125 1.87 8.75 7.33
C ASN A 125 1.96 9.93 6.33
N GLY A 126 1.44 9.71 5.13
CA GLY A 126 1.37 10.71 4.07
C GLY A 126 0.38 11.83 4.36
N ASN A 127 0.44 12.88 3.55
CA ASN A 127 -0.50 14.00 3.61
C ASN A 127 -1.89 13.62 3.10
N GLY A 128 -2.92 14.38 3.49
CA GLY A 128 -4.28 14.21 2.97
C GLY A 128 -5.13 13.14 3.67
N LEU A 129 -4.63 12.56 4.76
CA LEU A 129 -5.32 11.51 5.54
C LEU A 129 -6.13 12.05 6.73
N GLY A 130 -6.51 13.33 6.68
CA GLY A 130 -7.26 13.98 7.74
C GLY A 130 -6.44 14.25 9.01
N LYS A 131 -7.12 14.47 10.13
CA LYS A 131 -6.49 14.87 11.41
C LYS A 131 -6.40 13.73 12.44
N VAL A 132 -7.15 12.64 12.23
CA VAL A 132 -7.25 11.52 13.18
C VAL A 132 -6.29 10.38 12.81
N TRP A 133 -6.14 10.10 11.52
CA TRP A 133 -5.22 9.08 11.02
C TRP A 133 -3.72 9.28 11.36
N PRO A 134 -3.13 10.49 11.31
CA PRO A 134 -1.67 10.66 11.43
C PRO A 134 -1.07 9.88 12.61
N LEU A 135 0.01 9.14 12.38
CA LEU A 135 0.61 8.23 13.37
C LEU A 135 1.33 8.99 14.49
N THR A 136 1.68 10.25 14.22
CA THR A 136 2.32 11.16 15.17
C THR A 136 1.55 12.46 15.27
N THR A 137 1.50 13.02 16.47
CA THR A 137 1.04 14.39 16.73
C THR A 137 2.06 15.41 16.18
N SER A 138 1.66 16.68 16.07
CA SER A 138 2.57 17.78 15.71
C SER A 138 3.77 17.96 16.66
N SER A 139 3.68 17.43 17.88
CA SER A 139 4.77 17.42 18.86
C SER A 139 5.76 16.25 18.70
N GLY A 140 5.57 15.40 17.68
CA GLY A 140 6.40 14.22 17.43
C GLY A 140 6.06 12.99 18.30
N LYS A 141 5.08 13.09 19.20
CA LYS A 141 4.61 11.95 20.01
C LYS A 141 3.66 11.06 19.20
N LEU A 142 3.60 9.75 19.51
CA LEU A 142 2.60 8.84 18.93
C LEU A 142 1.17 9.34 19.22
N SER A 143 0.35 9.41 18.18
CA SER A 143 -1.10 9.62 18.30
C SER A 143 -1.79 8.36 18.81
N GLU A 144 -3.11 8.40 19.02
CA GLU A 144 -3.87 7.18 19.32
C GLU A 144 -3.77 6.17 18.18
N THR A 145 -3.91 6.62 16.94
CA THR A 145 -3.71 5.80 15.73
C THR A 145 -2.33 5.16 15.68
N GLY A 146 -1.27 5.94 15.96
CA GLY A 146 0.11 5.43 16.02
C GLY A 146 0.32 4.40 17.14
N LYS A 147 -0.27 4.61 18.32
CA LYS A 147 -0.23 3.63 19.42
C LYS A 147 -0.99 2.35 19.08
N THR A 148 -2.13 2.44 18.40
CA THR A 148 -2.88 1.27 17.95
C THR A 148 -2.07 0.46 16.93
N TYR A 149 -1.47 1.11 15.93
CA TYR A 149 -0.60 0.41 14.99
C TYR A 149 0.60 -0.25 15.67
N LEU A 150 1.28 0.45 16.57
CA LEU A 150 2.41 -0.11 17.33
C LEU A 150 2.00 -1.33 18.18
N ARG A 151 0.83 -1.30 18.80
CA ARG A 151 0.31 -2.45 19.57
C ARG A 151 0.01 -3.64 18.66
N ALA A 152 -0.65 -3.40 17.53
CA ALA A 152 -1.01 -4.44 16.58
C ALA A 152 0.23 -5.18 16.06
N ILE A 153 1.28 -4.46 15.66
CA ILE A 153 2.51 -5.08 15.12
C ILE A 153 3.39 -5.75 16.19
N LYS A 154 3.30 -5.31 17.46
CA LYS A 154 4.02 -5.95 18.57
C LYS A 154 3.45 -7.32 18.97
N ASN A 155 2.24 -7.64 18.51
CA ASN A 155 1.53 -8.88 18.81
C ASN A 155 1.58 -9.89 17.65
N LEU A 156 2.44 -9.66 16.64
CA LEU A 156 2.64 -10.57 15.51
C LEU A 156 3.47 -11.79 15.89
#